data_AF-A0A8C7VPZ3-F1
#
_entry.id   AF-A0A8C7VPZ3-F1
#
_cell.length_a   1.000
_cell.length_b   1.000
_cell.length_c   1.000
_cell.angle_alpha   90.00
_cell.angle_beta   90.00
_cell.angle_gamma   90.00
#
_symmetry.space_group_name_H-M   'P 1'
#
loop_
_entity.id
_entity.type
_entity.pdbx_description
1 polymer ?
#
loop_
_entity_poly.entity_id
_entity_poly.type
_entity_poly.pdbx_seq_one_letter_code
_entity_poly.pdbx_strand_id
1 'polypeptide(L)'
;MASRSLGLHVAHKQDAARSGAVERRNLLTVCRFSVKTLIDRSCLDTIDDSSPEFTNFVSILEQILSHRLKGQTTWFGYETHRSFWDYVKAACSKVSPSCIHSIESMENVRSSRAKGRAWIRLVLMEKRLSEYISSALRDFKTTRKWYEDGAIMLGEEAGLLADTLIGLNTIDFSFCLKGEGLNGSCPAVIDYMPYLKSFQRENSISSDEEELRTLGSSGSENITPEKMAASTAEAILTEQSSWVCRCKRLEQKYRMALEQKCYLEEMVHLREAQLSQMIPQNKALQQRLTDTHLSHTLEKEQLEYIVLELQDQL
;
A
#
# COMPACT_ATOMS: atom_id res chain seq x y z
N MET A 1 -16.57 -17.52 38.75
CA MET A 1 -15.37 -16.96 38.08
C MET A 1 -15.44 -16.96 36.55
N ALA A 2 -16.58 -17.29 35.91
CA ALA A 2 -16.69 -17.40 34.45
C ALA A 2 -16.94 -16.08 33.67
N SER A 3 -17.33 -14.98 34.33
CA SER A 3 -17.67 -13.73 33.63
C SER A 3 -16.48 -12.84 33.27
N ARG A 4 -15.31 -13.01 33.90
CA ARG A 4 -14.12 -12.17 33.61
C ARG A 4 -13.39 -12.60 32.33
N SER A 5 -13.41 -13.88 31.96
CA SER A 5 -12.77 -14.36 30.73
C SER A 5 -13.54 -13.98 29.46
N LEU A 6 -14.88 -13.92 29.53
CA LEU A 6 -15.71 -13.48 28.41
C LEU A 6 -15.47 -12.01 28.06
N GLY A 7 -15.33 -11.14 29.07
CA GLY A 7 -15.08 -9.71 28.88
C GLY A 7 -13.74 -9.39 28.23
N LEU A 8 -12.66 -10.09 28.62
CA LEU A 8 -11.34 -9.92 27.98
C LEU A 8 -11.34 -10.42 26.52
N HIS A 9 -12.02 -11.53 26.24
CA HIS A 9 -12.05 -12.10 24.89
C HIS A 9 -12.88 -11.25 23.92
N VAL A 10 -13.90 -10.55 24.41
CA VAL A 10 -14.69 -9.58 23.63
C VAL A 10 -13.89 -8.28 23.41
N ALA A 11 -13.21 -7.78 24.44
CA ALA A 11 -12.35 -6.60 24.32
C ALA A 11 -11.20 -6.80 23.30
N HIS A 12 -10.45 -7.91 23.41
CA HIS A 12 -9.39 -8.25 22.46
C HIS A 12 -9.89 -8.40 21.01
N LYS A 13 -11.09 -8.95 20.83
CA LYS A 13 -11.71 -9.10 19.50
C LYS A 13 -12.15 -7.74 18.94
N GLN A 14 -12.62 -6.83 19.79
CA GLN A 14 -13.01 -5.48 19.42
C GLN A 14 -11.81 -4.61 19.07
N ASP A 15 -10.70 -4.75 19.80
CA ASP A 15 -9.44 -4.05 19.51
C ASP A 15 -8.77 -4.59 18.24
N ALA A 16 -8.78 -5.90 18.02
CA ALA A 16 -8.29 -6.50 16.77
C ALA A 16 -9.14 -6.06 15.55
N ALA A 17 -10.47 -5.98 15.71
CA ALA A 17 -11.37 -5.49 14.66
C ALA A 17 -11.15 -4.00 14.36
N ARG A 18 -10.95 -3.17 15.40
CA ARG A 18 -10.59 -1.75 15.25
C ARG A 18 -9.24 -1.57 14.55
N SER A 19 -8.24 -2.35 14.95
CA SER A 19 -6.91 -2.35 14.31
C SER A 19 -6.99 -2.71 12.82
N GLY A 20 -7.77 -3.73 12.46
CA GLY A 20 -7.97 -4.12 11.06
C GLY A 20 -8.70 -3.07 10.23
N ALA A 21 -9.72 -2.41 10.79
CA ALA A 21 -10.40 -1.32 10.10
C ALA A 21 -9.47 -0.11 9.84
N VAL A 22 -8.61 0.21 10.79
CA VAL A 22 -7.60 1.29 10.65
C VAL A 22 -6.58 0.93 9.58
N GLU A 23 -6.07 -0.31 9.57
CA GLU A 23 -5.13 -0.78 8.55
C GLU A 23 -5.69 -0.63 7.13
N ARG A 24 -6.92 -1.11 6.89
CA ARG A 24 -7.59 -1.00 5.59
C ARG A 24 -7.76 0.44 5.13
N ARG A 25 -8.20 1.31 6.04
CA ARG A 25 -8.37 2.75 5.76
C ARG A 25 -7.03 3.42 5.45
N ASN A 26 -5.98 3.07 6.18
CA ASN A 26 -4.65 3.62 5.96
C ASN A 26 -4.09 3.22 4.58
N LEU A 27 -4.18 1.94 4.21
CA LEU A 27 -3.74 1.46 2.89
C LEU A 27 -4.50 2.13 1.75
N LEU A 28 -5.82 2.27 1.85
CA LEU A 28 -6.60 3.01 0.85
C LEU A 28 -6.21 4.49 0.77
N THR A 29 -6.00 5.13 1.92
CA THR A 29 -5.64 6.54 1.94
C THR A 29 -4.29 6.76 1.27
N VAL A 30 -3.31 5.88 1.56
CA VAL A 30 -2.00 5.87 0.91
C VAL A 30 -2.14 5.61 -0.60
N CYS A 31 -3.00 4.70 -1.03
CA CYS A 31 -3.30 4.47 -2.45
C CYS A 31 -3.85 5.74 -3.13
N ARG A 32 -4.82 6.41 -2.50
CA ARG A 32 -5.40 7.66 -3.00
C ARG A 32 -4.35 8.75 -3.17
N PHE A 33 -3.49 8.93 -2.17
CA PHE A 33 -2.38 9.88 -2.31
C PHE A 33 -1.42 9.48 -3.42
N SER A 34 -1.09 8.19 -3.54
CA SER A 34 -0.21 7.70 -4.59
C SER A 34 -0.77 7.98 -5.99
N VAL A 35 -2.06 7.74 -6.20
CA VAL A 35 -2.73 8.08 -7.47
C VAL A 35 -2.68 9.57 -7.73
N LYS A 36 -2.99 10.40 -6.72
CA LYS A 36 -2.89 11.86 -6.86
C LYS A 36 -1.47 12.29 -7.25
N THR A 37 -0.45 11.75 -6.59
CA THR A 37 0.95 12.04 -6.90
C THR A 37 1.31 11.64 -8.33
N LEU A 38 0.83 10.48 -8.81
CA LEU A 38 1.05 10.07 -10.20
C LEU A 38 0.37 11.02 -11.19
N ILE A 39 -0.87 11.44 -10.92
CA ILE A 39 -1.58 12.41 -11.76
C ILE A 39 -0.80 13.73 -11.81
N ASP A 40 -0.43 14.27 -10.66
CA ASP A 40 0.32 15.53 -10.57
C ASP A 40 1.68 15.43 -11.29
N ARG A 41 2.35 14.26 -11.21
CA ARG A 41 3.64 14.01 -11.89
C ARG A 41 3.49 13.86 -13.40
N SER A 42 2.40 13.23 -13.86
CA SER A 42 2.12 13.01 -15.29
C SER A 42 1.94 14.29 -16.09
N CYS A 43 1.62 15.41 -15.42
CA CYS A 43 1.58 16.72 -16.06
C CYS A 43 2.96 17.23 -16.51
N LEU A 44 4.04 16.65 -15.99
CA LEU A 44 5.41 17.08 -16.29
C LEU A 44 6.05 16.17 -17.33
N ASP A 45 6.01 14.86 -17.11
CA ASP A 45 6.70 13.86 -17.93
C ASP A 45 5.86 12.57 -18.04
N THR A 46 6.11 11.79 -19.09
CA THR A 46 5.58 10.41 -19.21
C THR A 46 6.09 9.54 -18.08
N ILE A 47 5.22 8.71 -17.49
CA ILE A 47 5.59 7.85 -16.36
C ILE A 47 6.09 6.49 -16.87
N ASP A 48 7.30 6.10 -16.45
CA ASP A 48 7.94 4.84 -16.80
C ASP A 48 8.36 4.01 -15.57
N ASP A 49 9.03 2.88 -15.82
CA ASP A 49 9.49 1.93 -14.79
C ASP A 49 10.58 2.49 -13.84
N SER A 50 11.20 3.62 -14.17
CA SER A 50 12.23 4.26 -13.33
C SER A 50 11.63 5.19 -12.26
N SER A 51 10.34 5.56 -12.39
CA SER A 51 9.68 6.45 -11.43
C SER A 51 9.55 5.77 -10.06
N PRO A 52 10.09 6.39 -8.99
CA PRO A 52 9.91 5.90 -7.62
C PRO A 52 8.44 5.99 -7.20
N GLU A 53 7.69 7.01 -7.66
CA GLU A 53 6.26 7.16 -7.40
C GLU A 53 5.46 5.99 -7.99
N PHE A 54 5.80 5.59 -9.23
CA PHE A 54 5.19 4.43 -9.87
C PHE A 54 5.54 3.13 -9.16
N THR A 55 6.82 2.93 -8.84
CA THR A 55 7.28 1.73 -8.12
C THR A 55 6.57 1.56 -6.78
N ASN A 56 6.39 2.67 -6.06
CA ASN A 56 5.65 2.67 -4.80
C ASN A 56 4.16 2.39 -5.00
N PHE A 57 3.53 2.97 -6.03
CA PHE A 57 2.13 2.68 -6.39
C PHE A 57 1.90 1.19 -6.67
N VAL A 58 2.77 0.55 -7.46
CA VAL A 58 2.68 -0.89 -7.74
C VAL A 58 2.75 -1.70 -6.45
N SER A 59 3.63 -1.31 -5.52
CA SER A 59 3.76 -1.98 -4.22
C SER A 59 2.52 -1.81 -3.35
N ILE A 60 1.91 -0.61 -3.35
CA ILE A 60 0.65 -0.33 -2.64
C ILE A 60 -0.49 -1.17 -3.21
N LEU A 61 -0.62 -1.21 -4.53
CA LEU A 61 -1.67 -1.97 -5.20
C LEU A 61 -1.50 -3.48 -4.99
N GLU A 62 -0.29 -4.00 -5.12
CA GLU A 62 0.04 -5.41 -4.81
C GLU A 62 -0.34 -5.77 -3.38
N GLN A 63 -0.03 -4.90 -2.41
CA GLN A 63 -0.38 -5.11 -1.00
C GLN A 63 -1.90 -5.11 -0.78
N ILE A 64 -2.63 -4.19 -1.42
CA ILE A 64 -4.10 -4.13 -1.33
C ILE A 64 -4.74 -5.39 -1.90
N LEU A 65 -4.30 -5.84 -3.08
CA LEU A 65 -4.82 -7.05 -3.73
C LEU A 65 -4.36 -8.35 -3.04
N SER A 66 -3.31 -8.29 -2.23
CA SER A 66 -2.84 -9.43 -1.44
C SER A 66 -3.38 -9.44 -0.01
N HIS A 67 -4.03 -8.36 0.43
CA HIS A 67 -4.48 -8.19 1.81
C HIS A 67 -5.52 -9.26 2.19
N ARG A 68 -5.14 -10.16 3.10
CA ARG A 68 -5.94 -11.31 3.56
C ARG A 68 -6.41 -12.23 2.43
N LEU A 69 -5.56 -12.42 1.43
CA LEU A 69 -5.76 -13.43 0.40
C LEU A 69 -5.56 -14.82 1.02
N LYS A 70 -6.53 -15.73 0.81
CA LYS A 70 -6.48 -17.10 1.33
C LYS A 70 -5.35 -17.89 0.66
N GLY A 71 -4.68 -18.75 1.42
CA GLY A 71 -3.85 -19.81 0.84
C GLY A 71 -4.68 -20.85 0.08
N GLN A 72 -4.01 -21.71 -0.69
CA GLN A 72 -4.60 -22.95 -1.17
C GLN A 72 -4.09 -24.10 -0.32
N THR A 73 -4.95 -24.68 0.49
CA THR A 73 -4.63 -25.97 1.13
C THR A 73 -4.72 -27.07 0.08
N THR A 74 -3.60 -27.71 -0.20
CA THR A 74 -3.54 -28.90 -1.05
C THR A 74 -4.12 -30.10 -0.30
N TRP A 75 -4.50 -31.17 -1.02
CA TRP A 75 -5.03 -32.41 -0.42
C TRP A 75 -4.11 -33.02 0.65
N PHE A 76 -2.80 -32.78 0.55
CA PHE A 76 -1.79 -33.23 1.50
C PHE A 76 -1.60 -32.29 2.70
N GLY A 77 -2.44 -31.27 2.84
CA GLY A 77 -2.35 -30.31 3.95
C GLY A 77 -1.28 -29.22 3.78
N TYR A 78 -0.48 -29.25 2.70
CA TYR A 78 0.44 -28.16 2.41
C TYR A 78 -0.33 -26.94 1.93
N GLU A 79 -0.11 -25.80 2.57
CA GLU A 79 -0.64 -24.52 2.14
C GLU A 79 0.28 -23.93 1.08
N THR A 80 -0.19 -23.85 -0.16
CA THR A 80 0.49 -23.11 -1.22
C THR A 80 -0.02 -21.67 -1.23
N HIS A 81 0.90 -20.71 -1.21
CA HIS A 81 0.55 -19.30 -1.31
C HIS A 81 -0.09 -19.02 -2.67
N ARG A 82 -1.38 -18.66 -2.67
CA ARG A 82 -2.02 -18.03 -3.83
C ARG A 82 -1.47 -16.62 -3.97
N SER A 83 -1.22 -16.18 -5.20
CA SER A 83 -0.87 -14.79 -5.47
C SER A 83 -2.10 -13.98 -5.89
N PHE A 84 -2.03 -12.66 -5.78
CA PHE A 84 -3.10 -11.80 -6.30
C PHE A 84 -3.30 -11.97 -7.82
N TRP A 85 -2.27 -12.38 -8.56
CA TRP A 85 -2.38 -12.68 -9.98
C TRP A 85 -3.33 -13.85 -10.25
N ASP A 86 -3.28 -14.88 -9.41
CA ASP A 86 -4.17 -16.04 -9.53
C ASP A 86 -5.63 -15.66 -9.27
N TYR A 87 -5.86 -14.71 -8.35
CA TYR A 87 -7.17 -14.09 -8.14
C TYR A 87 -7.63 -13.30 -9.37
N VAL A 88 -6.78 -12.43 -9.93
CA VAL A 88 -7.10 -11.62 -11.12
C VAL A 88 -7.52 -12.52 -12.28
N LYS A 89 -6.79 -13.61 -12.54
CA LYS A 89 -7.17 -14.59 -13.58
C LYS A 89 -8.56 -15.16 -13.38
N ALA A 90 -8.92 -15.52 -12.14
CA ALA A 90 -10.22 -16.08 -11.84
C ALA A 90 -11.35 -15.04 -11.96
N ALA A 91 -11.15 -13.86 -11.34
CA ALA A 91 -12.20 -12.84 -11.21
C ALA A 91 -12.39 -11.99 -12.47
N CYS A 92 -11.35 -11.80 -13.28
CA CYS A 92 -11.40 -10.97 -14.48
C CYS A 92 -11.57 -11.76 -15.78
N SER A 93 -11.94 -13.05 -15.71
CA SER A 93 -12.14 -13.92 -16.88
C SER A 93 -13.20 -13.41 -17.88
N LYS A 94 -14.09 -12.51 -17.44
CA LYS A 94 -15.16 -11.91 -18.26
C LYS A 94 -14.78 -10.57 -18.90
N VAL A 95 -13.62 -10.00 -18.56
CA VAL A 95 -13.15 -8.76 -19.19
C VAL A 95 -12.72 -9.08 -20.62
N SER A 96 -13.22 -8.32 -21.60
CA SER A 96 -12.92 -8.53 -23.02
C SER A 96 -12.78 -7.20 -23.76
N PRO A 97 -11.75 -6.99 -24.58
CA PRO A 97 -10.57 -7.87 -24.75
C PRO A 97 -9.75 -7.95 -23.45
N SER A 98 -9.04 -9.04 -23.21
CA SER A 98 -8.20 -9.21 -22.01
C SER A 98 -6.76 -9.58 -22.35
N CYS A 99 -5.82 -9.00 -21.61
CA CYS A 99 -4.40 -9.26 -21.76
C CYS A 99 -3.90 -10.47 -20.93
N ILE A 100 -4.80 -11.14 -20.18
CA ILE A 100 -4.45 -12.25 -19.28
C ILE A 100 -3.71 -13.37 -19.99
N HIS A 101 -4.20 -13.79 -21.17
CA HIS A 101 -3.57 -14.88 -21.92
C HIS A 101 -2.17 -14.49 -22.41
N SER A 102 -2.00 -13.25 -22.88
CA SER A 102 -0.72 -12.71 -23.33
C SER A 102 0.32 -12.64 -22.20
N ILE A 103 -0.10 -12.37 -20.97
CA ILE A 103 0.79 -12.37 -19.80
C ILE A 103 1.14 -13.81 -19.38
N GLU A 104 0.20 -14.74 -19.48
CA GLU A 104 0.45 -16.15 -19.16
C GLU A 104 1.47 -16.80 -20.09
N SER A 105 1.52 -16.38 -21.35
CA SER A 105 2.46 -16.88 -22.37
C SER A 105 3.84 -16.22 -22.37
N MET A 106 4.12 -15.25 -21.48
CA MET A 106 5.44 -14.61 -21.39
C MET A 106 6.52 -15.58 -20.88
N GLU A 107 7.47 -15.94 -21.75
CA GLU A 107 8.56 -16.88 -21.43
C GLU A 107 9.58 -16.32 -20.41
N ASN A 108 9.78 -15.00 -20.43
CA ASN A 108 10.69 -14.28 -19.54
C ASN A 108 10.09 -13.99 -18.15
N VAL A 109 8.79 -14.22 -17.95
CA VAL A 109 8.07 -13.89 -16.70
C VAL A 109 7.46 -15.16 -16.10
N ARG A 110 8.26 -15.87 -15.29
CA ARG A 110 7.89 -17.22 -14.82
C ARG A 110 7.05 -17.24 -13.54
N SER A 111 7.33 -16.35 -12.58
CA SER A 111 6.65 -16.38 -11.28
C SER A 111 5.26 -15.72 -11.33
N SER A 112 4.32 -16.23 -10.54
CA SER A 112 2.96 -15.68 -10.46
C SER A 112 2.95 -14.20 -10.03
N ARG A 113 3.87 -13.82 -9.12
CA ARG A 113 4.07 -12.42 -8.70
C ARG A 113 4.58 -11.54 -9.85
N ALA A 114 5.58 -12.01 -10.59
CA ALA A 114 6.12 -11.28 -11.74
C ALA A 114 5.04 -11.09 -12.83
N LYS A 115 4.22 -12.12 -13.07
CA LYS A 115 3.05 -12.03 -13.96
C LYS A 115 2.03 -11.00 -13.47
N GLY A 116 1.73 -10.97 -12.17
CA GLY A 116 0.88 -9.94 -11.59
C GLY A 116 1.42 -8.51 -11.75
N ARG A 117 2.74 -8.32 -11.62
CA ARG A 117 3.40 -7.01 -11.84
C ARG A 117 3.44 -6.61 -13.32
N ALA A 118 3.61 -7.57 -14.23
CA ALA A 118 3.50 -7.35 -15.67
C ALA A 118 2.05 -6.98 -16.04
N TRP A 119 1.07 -7.63 -15.43
CA TRP A 119 -0.34 -7.31 -15.59
C TRP A 119 -0.64 -5.86 -15.21
N ILE A 120 -0.22 -5.39 -14.02
CA ILE A 120 -0.44 -4.01 -13.57
C ILE A 120 0.07 -3.02 -14.62
N ARG A 121 1.30 -3.19 -15.12
CA ARG A 121 1.89 -2.35 -16.16
C ARG A 121 1.06 -2.34 -17.43
N LEU A 122 0.68 -3.52 -17.91
CA LEU A 122 -0.03 -3.66 -19.17
C LEU A 122 -1.43 -3.04 -19.10
N VAL A 123 -2.19 -3.28 -18.02
CA VAL A 123 -3.53 -2.66 -17.87
C VAL A 123 -3.50 -1.17 -17.59
N LEU A 124 -2.40 -0.64 -17.05
CA LEU A 124 -2.18 0.80 -16.93
C LEU A 124 -1.90 1.45 -18.28
N MET A 125 -1.04 0.82 -19.11
CA MET A 125 -0.81 1.28 -20.49
C MET A 125 -2.09 1.21 -21.34
N GLU A 126 -2.93 0.20 -21.12
CA GLU A 126 -4.25 0.10 -21.75
C GLU A 126 -5.28 1.07 -21.17
N LYS A 127 -4.99 1.76 -20.06
CA LYS A 127 -5.91 2.66 -19.33
C LYS A 127 -7.18 1.97 -18.82
N ARG A 128 -7.02 0.72 -18.35
CA ARG A 128 -8.14 -0.17 -17.99
C ARG A 128 -8.04 -0.77 -16.59
N LEU A 129 -7.05 -0.38 -15.77
CA LEU A 129 -6.89 -0.94 -14.43
C LEU A 129 -8.18 -0.87 -13.60
N SER A 130 -8.86 0.28 -13.58
CA SER A 130 -10.13 0.47 -12.86
C SER A 130 -11.26 -0.42 -13.38
N GLU A 131 -11.32 -0.69 -14.68
CA GLU A 131 -12.28 -1.61 -15.31
C GLU A 131 -12.09 -3.05 -14.82
N TYR A 132 -10.84 -3.53 -14.79
CA TYR A 132 -10.53 -4.88 -14.31
C TYR A 132 -10.90 -5.04 -12.83
N ILE A 133 -10.53 -4.07 -11.97
CA ILE A 133 -10.87 -4.09 -10.55
C ILE A 133 -12.39 -4.07 -10.35
N SER A 134 -13.10 -3.17 -11.03
CA SER A 134 -14.57 -3.09 -10.98
C SER A 134 -15.23 -4.39 -11.42
N SER A 135 -14.70 -5.03 -12.47
CA SER A 135 -15.19 -6.33 -12.95
C SER A 135 -14.98 -7.44 -11.92
N ALA A 136 -13.82 -7.47 -11.27
CA ALA A 136 -13.52 -8.43 -10.21
C ALA A 136 -14.44 -8.27 -8.99
N LEU A 137 -14.74 -7.02 -8.60
CA LEU A 137 -15.65 -6.73 -7.48
C LEU A 137 -17.10 -7.12 -7.78
N ARG A 138 -17.52 -7.03 -9.04
CA ARG A 138 -18.85 -7.47 -9.48
C ARG A 138 -19.02 -8.99 -9.41
N ASP A 139 -17.95 -9.77 -9.60
CA ASP A 139 -17.96 -11.21 -9.29
C ASP A 139 -17.67 -11.46 -7.80
N PHE A 140 -18.58 -11.00 -6.95
CA PHE A 140 -18.46 -11.12 -5.50
C PHE A 140 -18.37 -12.58 -5.03
N LYS A 141 -19.00 -13.52 -5.74
CA LYS A 141 -18.94 -14.95 -5.42
C LYS A 141 -17.51 -15.49 -5.55
N THR A 142 -16.84 -15.15 -6.65
CA THR A 142 -15.43 -15.50 -6.83
C THR A 142 -14.59 -14.76 -5.80
N THR A 143 -14.73 -13.44 -5.66
CA THR A 143 -13.93 -12.65 -4.71
C THR A 143 -14.03 -13.18 -3.27
N ARG A 144 -15.23 -13.52 -2.77
CA ARG A 144 -15.42 -14.11 -1.43
C ARG A 144 -14.74 -15.47 -1.24
N LYS A 145 -14.58 -16.26 -2.31
CA LYS A 145 -13.84 -17.53 -2.26
C LYS A 145 -12.34 -17.32 -2.04
N TRP A 146 -11.78 -16.21 -2.54
CA TRP A 146 -10.34 -15.94 -2.52
C TRP A 146 -9.85 -15.16 -1.31
N TYR A 147 -10.70 -14.39 -0.64
CA TYR A 147 -10.29 -13.55 0.51
C TYR A 147 -10.91 -14.02 1.82
N GLU A 148 -10.19 -13.78 2.93
CA GLU A 148 -10.72 -13.95 4.29
C GLU A 148 -11.61 -12.79 4.72
N ASP A 149 -12.41 -13.01 5.76
CA ASP A 149 -13.26 -11.97 6.32
C ASP A 149 -12.42 -10.78 6.81
N GLY A 150 -12.93 -9.57 6.53
CA GLY A 150 -12.21 -8.33 6.81
C GLY A 150 -11.12 -8.00 5.78
N ALA A 151 -11.04 -8.66 4.63
CA ALA A 151 -10.20 -8.21 3.53
C ALA A 151 -10.68 -6.87 2.92
N ILE A 152 -9.76 -6.10 2.32
CA ILE A 152 -10.12 -4.84 1.63
C ILE A 152 -11.09 -5.14 0.47
N MET A 153 -10.80 -6.17 -0.33
CA MET A 153 -11.60 -6.55 -1.50
C MET A 153 -13.02 -7.06 -1.18
N LEU A 154 -13.32 -7.32 0.10
CA LEU A 154 -14.66 -7.69 0.57
C LEU A 154 -15.36 -6.58 1.34
N GLY A 155 -14.65 -5.48 1.63
CA GLY A 155 -15.17 -4.36 2.40
C GLY A 155 -15.83 -3.29 1.54
N GLU A 156 -16.50 -2.34 2.20
CA GLU A 156 -17.04 -1.12 1.57
C GLU A 156 -15.93 -0.28 0.93
N GLU A 157 -14.70 -0.44 1.44
CA GLU A 157 -13.46 0.11 0.93
C GLU A 157 -13.17 -0.23 -0.54
N ALA A 158 -13.64 -1.38 -1.04
CA ALA A 158 -13.30 -1.85 -2.37
C ALA A 158 -13.85 -0.96 -3.50
N GLY A 159 -15.04 -0.37 -3.30
CA GLY A 159 -15.61 0.59 -4.26
C GLY A 159 -14.76 1.84 -4.38
N LEU A 160 -14.33 2.40 -3.24
CA LEU A 160 -13.46 3.58 -3.18
C LEU A 160 -12.11 3.33 -3.88
N LEU A 161 -11.57 2.10 -3.78
CA LEU A 161 -10.38 1.71 -4.54
C LEU A 161 -10.64 1.81 -6.05
N ALA A 162 -11.72 1.20 -6.55
CA ALA A 162 -12.05 1.23 -7.96
C ALA A 162 -12.20 2.66 -8.49
N ASP A 163 -12.93 3.52 -7.75
CA ASP A 163 -13.13 4.93 -8.09
C ASP A 163 -11.83 5.71 -8.11
N THR A 164 -10.97 5.49 -7.11
CA THR A 164 -9.64 6.12 -7.04
C THR A 164 -8.80 5.77 -8.27
N LEU A 165 -8.84 4.51 -8.71
CA LEU A 165 -8.05 4.03 -9.85
C LEU A 165 -8.53 4.61 -11.19
N ILE A 166 -9.74 5.16 -11.30
CA ILE A 166 -10.22 5.82 -12.54
C ILE A 166 -9.31 6.99 -12.91
N GLY A 167 -8.78 7.72 -11.92
CA GLY A 167 -7.88 8.86 -12.16
C GLY A 167 -6.61 8.50 -12.93
N LEU A 168 -6.19 7.23 -12.91
CA LEU A 168 -5.01 6.78 -13.66
C LEU A 168 -5.28 6.66 -15.17
N ASN A 169 -6.54 6.60 -15.60
CA ASN A 169 -6.89 6.48 -17.02
C ASN A 169 -6.49 7.73 -17.83
N THR A 170 -6.27 8.87 -17.17
CA THR A 170 -5.83 10.12 -17.82
C THR A 170 -4.33 10.19 -18.03
N ILE A 171 -3.56 9.25 -17.47
CA ILE A 171 -2.10 9.25 -17.51
C ILE A 171 -1.62 8.42 -18.71
N ASP A 172 -0.60 8.91 -19.40
CA ASP A 172 0.11 8.15 -20.43
C ASP A 172 1.32 7.45 -19.80
N PHE A 173 1.21 6.14 -19.68
CA PHE A 173 2.27 5.26 -19.17
C PHE A 173 3.08 4.64 -20.31
N SER A 174 4.38 4.49 -20.10
CA SER A 174 5.28 3.82 -21.05
C SER A 174 6.21 2.85 -20.31
N PHE A 175 5.92 1.54 -20.39
CA PHE A 175 6.66 0.50 -19.66
C PHE A 175 7.37 -0.48 -20.59
N CYS A 176 8.50 -1.00 -20.10
CA CYS A 176 9.29 -2.02 -20.80
C CYS A 176 9.11 -3.38 -20.14
N LEU A 177 8.25 -4.23 -20.71
CA LEU A 177 7.97 -5.59 -20.19
C LEU A 177 9.12 -6.61 -20.39
N LYS A 178 10.29 -6.17 -20.86
CA LYS A 178 11.47 -7.01 -21.13
C LYS A 178 12.58 -6.91 -20.06
N GLY A 179 12.45 -6.03 -19.06
CA GLY A 179 13.53 -5.73 -18.10
C GLY A 179 13.51 -6.52 -16.78
N GLU A 180 14.61 -6.43 -16.02
CA GLU A 180 14.79 -6.98 -14.65
C GLU A 180 13.79 -6.45 -13.61
N GLY A 181 13.08 -5.34 -13.88
CA GLY A 181 12.11 -4.71 -12.98
C GLY A 181 10.85 -5.54 -12.68
N LEU A 182 10.67 -6.68 -13.35
CA LEU A 182 9.61 -7.66 -13.05
C LEU A 182 10.04 -8.71 -12.01
N ASN A 183 11.23 -8.59 -11.42
CA ASN A 183 11.77 -9.62 -10.53
C ASN A 183 10.78 -9.95 -9.38
N GLY A 184 10.33 -11.22 -9.36
CA GLY A 184 9.36 -11.71 -8.39
C GLY A 184 9.95 -12.05 -7.02
N SER A 185 11.26 -11.79 -6.82
CA SER A 185 12.02 -12.25 -5.64
C SER A 185 11.82 -11.38 -4.40
N CYS A 186 11.55 -10.08 -4.57
CA CYS A 186 11.38 -9.16 -3.45
C CYS A 186 9.89 -8.89 -3.16
N PRO A 187 9.45 -8.96 -1.89
CA PRO A 187 8.12 -8.52 -1.48
C PRO A 187 7.87 -7.06 -1.87
N ALA A 188 6.60 -6.68 -2.05
CA ALA A 188 6.22 -5.27 -2.18
C ALA A 188 6.63 -4.50 -0.92
N VAL A 189 7.44 -3.45 -1.08
CA VAL A 189 7.84 -2.56 0.02
C VAL A 189 7.27 -1.18 -0.27
N ILE A 190 6.41 -0.70 0.62
CA ILE A 190 5.78 0.61 0.50
C ILE A 190 6.63 1.63 1.24
N ASP A 191 7.07 2.67 0.54
CA ASP A 191 7.63 3.87 1.16
C ASP A 191 6.48 4.79 1.60
N TYR A 192 6.27 4.90 2.92
CA TYR A 192 5.22 5.74 3.49
C TYR A 192 5.61 7.22 3.65
N MET A 193 6.91 7.56 3.54
CA MET A 193 7.41 8.91 3.83
C MET A 193 6.72 10.01 3.00
N PRO A 194 6.48 9.85 1.68
CA PRO A 194 5.83 10.90 0.88
C PRO A 194 4.40 11.21 1.36
N TYR A 195 3.69 10.19 1.84
CA TYR A 195 2.28 10.31 2.24
C TYR A 195 2.14 10.96 3.61
N LEU A 196 3.03 10.65 4.55
CA LEU A 196 3.07 11.31 5.86
C LEU A 196 3.25 12.84 5.73
N LYS A 197 4.12 13.28 4.81
CA LYS A 197 4.30 14.71 4.50
C LYS A 197 3.08 15.33 3.82
N SER A 198 2.35 14.55 3.02
CA SER A 198 1.15 15.02 2.33
C SER A 198 -0.06 15.18 3.25
N PHE A 199 -0.23 14.31 4.26
CA PHE A 199 -1.23 14.52 5.31
C PHE A 199 -1.00 15.83 6.07
N GLN A 200 0.25 16.19 6.34
CA GLN A 200 0.58 17.46 6.99
C GLN A 200 0.21 18.66 6.11
N ARG A 201 0.45 18.57 4.79
CA ARG A 201 0.09 19.62 3.83
C ARG A 201 -1.42 19.79 3.64
N GLU A 202 -2.18 18.71 3.46
CA GLU A 202 -3.65 18.80 3.30
C GLU A 202 -4.33 19.40 4.54
N ASN A 203 -3.90 19.01 5.74
CA ASN A 203 -4.40 19.59 6.98
C ASN A 203 -3.99 21.07 7.17
N SER A 204 -2.89 21.49 6.55
CA SER A 204 -2.51 22.91 6.52
C SER A 204 -3.42 23.69 5.57
N ILE A 205 -3.61 23.21 4.34
CA ILE A 205 -4.41 23.90 3.31
C ILE A 205 -5.88 24.01 3.71
N SER A 206 -6.47 22.94 4.26
CA SER A 206 -7.85 22.98 4.77
C SER A 206 -8.05 24.01 5.89
N SER A 207 -7.02 24.24 6.71
CA SER A 207 -7.03 25.27 7.74
C SER A 207 -7.02 26.68 7.16
N ASP A 208 -6.32 26.89 6.03
CA ASP A 208 -6.17 28.21 5.39
C ASP A 208 -7.45 28.60 4.62
N GLU A 209 -8.15 27.64 4.02
CA GLU A 209 -9.43 27.86 3.33
C GLU A 209 -10.56 28.22 4.29
N GLU A 210 -10.57 27.63 5.49
CA GLU A 210 -11.50 28.00 6.55
C GLU A 210 -11.24 29.44 7.05
N GLU A 211 -9.98 29.86 7.11
CA GLU A 211 -9.54 31.21 7.51
C GLU A 211 -9.98 32.29 6.50
N LEU A 212 -9.93 31.99 5.20
CA LEU A 212 -10.45 32.86 4.13
C LEU A 212 -11.97 33.06 4.20
N ARG A 213 -12.73 32.03 4.58
CA ARG A 213 -14.19 32.13 4.74
C ARG A 213 -14.58 33.05 5.91
N THR A 214 -13.79 33.07 6.99
CA THR A 214 -14.03 33.95 8.14
C THR A 214 -13.72 35.42 7.86
N LEU A 215 -12.81 35.73 6.94
CA LEU A 215 -12.42 37.10 6.60
C LEU A 215 -13.35 37.77 5.57
N GLY A 216 -14.13 36.98 4.82
CA GLY A 216 -15.00 37.48 3.74
C GLY A 216 -16.38 38.01 4.18
N SER A 217 -16.72 37.96 5.47
CA SER A 217 -18.04 38.36 5.98
C SER A 217 -17.99 39.73 6.64
N SER A 218 -18.04 40.80 5.86
CA SER A 218 -18.36 42.15 6.35
C SER A 218 -19.11 42.92 5.27
N GLY A 219 -20.44 42.76 5.27
CA GLY A 219 -21.37 43.56 4.49
C GLY A 219 -21.58 44.92 5.15
N SER A 220 -21.40 45.98 4.37
CA SER A 220 -21.52 47.38 4.76
C SER A 220 -22.98 47.83 4.80
N GLU A 221 -23.50 48.22 5.97
CA GLU A 221 -24.72 49.04 6.08
C GLU A 221 -24.52 50.18 7.10
N ASN A 222 -25.07 51.36 6.79
CA ASN A 222 -24.89 52.65 7.47
C ASN A 222 -24.87 52.60 9.02
N ILE A 223 -23.75 53.00 9.63
CA ILE A 223 -23.53 52.94 11.08
C ILE A 223 -23.33 54.35 11.68
N THR A 224 -24.08 54.67 12.75
CA THR A 224 -23.93 55.87 13.58
C THR A 224 -22.67 55.79 14.49
N PRO A 225 -22.13 56.91 15.02
CA PRO A 225 -20.85 56.92 15.76
C PRO A 225 -20.80 55.97 16.97
N GLU A 226 -21.92 55.82 17.68
CA GLU A 226 -22.04 54.95 18.86
C GLU A 226 -22.07 53.46 18.48
N LYS A 227 -22.74 53.13 17.37
CA LYS A 227 -22.71 51.78 16.79
C LYS A 227 -21.36 51.48 16.14
N MET A 228 -20.62 52.48 15.67
CA MET A 228 -19.25 52.33 15.16
C MET A 228 -18.30 51.96 16.30
N ALA A 229 -18.40 52.60 17.47
CA ALA A 229 -17.60 52.23 18.64
C ALA A 229 -17.92 50.82 19.15
N ALA A 230 -19.21 50.46 19.23
CA ALA A 230 -19.64 49.11 19.59
C ALA A 230 -19.20 48.06 18.55
N SER A 231 -19.36 48.33 17.25
CA SER A 231 -18.90 47.48 16.15
C SER A 231 -17.37 47.36 16.13
N THR A 232 -16.64 48.41 16.49
CA THR A 232 -15.17 48.39 16.58
C THR A 232 -14.72 47.57 17.78
N ALA A 233 -15.36 47.71 18.94
CA ALA A 233 -15.08 46.89 20.11
C ALA A 233 -15.43 45.41 19.87
N GLU A 234 -16.55 45.14 19.19
CA GLU A 234 -16.96 43.80 18.79
C GLU A 234 -15.99 43.21 17.75
N ALA A 235 -15.55 43.99 16.75
CA ALA A 235 -14.52 43.59 15.80
C ALA A 235 -13.19 43.27 16.49
N ILE A 236 -12.75 44.09 17.45
CA ILE A 236 -11.51 43.85 18.22
C ILE A 236 -11.62 42.59 19.09
N LEU A 237 -12.77 42.37 19.74
CA LEU A 237 -13.01 41.16 20.55
C LEU A 237 -13.10 39.90 19.66
N THR A 238 -13.71 40.02 18.48
CA THR A 238 -13.80 38.95 17.48
C THR A 238 -12.43 38.64 16.88
N GLU A 239 -11.61 39.66 16.64
CA GLU A 239 -10.23 39.53 16.17
C GLU A 239 -9.34 38.90 17.25
N GLN A 240 -9.45 39.34 18.51
CA GLN A 240 -8.71 38.78 19.64
C GLN A 240 -9.07 37.30 19.88
N SER A 241 -10.35 36.96 19.82
CA SER A 241 -10.80 35.57 19.93
C SER A 241 -10.37 34.71 18.73
N SER A 242 -10.32 35.29 17.51
CA SER A 242 -9.72 34.65 16.33
C SER A 242 -8.23 34.34 16.51
N TRP A 243 -7.43 35.30 17.00
CA TRP A 243 -6.01 35.07 17.30
C TRP A 243 -5.81 33.98 18.36
N VAL A 244 -6.63 33.93 19.40
CA VAL A 244 -6.59 32.86 20.41
C VAL A 244 -6.91 31.50 19.79
N CYS A 245 -7.91 31.42 18.91
CA CYS A 245 -8.23 30.20 18.17
C CYS A 245 -7.09 29.77 17.24
N ARG A 246 -6.43 30.71 16.55
CA ARG A 246 -5.24 30.45 15.71
C ARG A 246 -4.07 29.93 16.53
N CYS A 247 -3.78 30.54 17.68
CA CYS A 247 -2.75 30.07 18.60
C CYS A 247 -3.04 28.65 19.10
N LYS A 248 -4.27 28.35 19.51
CA LYS A 248 -4.68 26.99 19.91
C LYS A 248 -4.55 25.98 18.78
N ARG A 249 -4.92 26.37 17.55
CA ARG A 249 -4.80 25.52 16.36
C ARG A 249 -3.32 25.24 16.01
N LEU A 250 -2.47 26.26 16.09
CA LEU A 250 -1.03 26.12 15.89
C LEU A 250 -0.40 25.23 16.96
N GLU A 251 -0.76 25.42 18.23
CA GLU A 251 -0.32 24.57 19.35
C GLU A 251 -0.71 23.11 19.12
N GLN A 252 -1.94 22.85 18.69
CA GLN A 252 -2.41 21.51 18.35
C GLN A 252 -1.64 20.91 17.17
N LYS A 253 -1.38 21.70 16.11
CA LYS A 253 -0.54 21.27 14.96
C LYS A 253 0.87 20.90 15.41
N TYR A 254 1.50 21.73 16.25
CA TYR A 254 2.82 21.47 16.80
C TYR A 254 2.85 20.18 17.64
N ARG A 255 1.84 19.98 18.49
CA ARG A 255 1.70 18.77 19.32
C ARG A 255 1.60 17.50 18.46
N MET A 256 0.73 17.51 17.44
CA MET A 256 0.62 16.38 16.51
C MET A 256 1.93 16.12 15.75
N ALA A 257 2.62 17.17 15.31
CA ALA A 257 3.92 17.03 14.64
C ALA A 257 4.99 16.45 15.56
N LEU A 258 4.99 16.81 16.85
CA LEU A 258 5.89 16.27 17.86
C LEU A 258 5.61 14.78 18.11
N GLU A 259 4.35 14.39 18.27
CA GLU A 259 3.95 12.98 18.43
C GLU A 259 4.36 12.14 17.22
N GLN A 260 4.14 12.66 16.01
CA GLN A 260 4.58 12.01 14.77
C GLN A 260 6.10 11.88 14.70
N LYS A 261 6.85 12.92 15.10
CA LYS A 261 8.31 12.87 15.18
C LYS A 261 8.76 11.74 16.12
N CYS A 262 8.24 11.71 17.33
CA CYS A 262 8.59 10.68 18.32
C CYS A 262 8.28 9.27 17.80
N TYR A 263 7.11 9.09 17.18
CA TYR A 263 6.74 7.80 16.58
C TYR A 263 7.71 7.38 15.47
N LEU A 264 8.12 8.30 14.60
CA LEU A 264 9.09 8.01 13.53
C LEU A 264 10.47 7.67 14.10
N GLU A 265 10.94 8.38 15.13
CA GLU A 265 12.20 8.08 15.80
C GLU A 265 12.17 6.68 16.43
N GLU A 266 11.08 6.31 17.10
CA GLU A 266 10.90 4.96 17.66
C GLU A 266 10.87 3.87 16.58
N MET A 267 10.17 4.14 15.46
CA MET A 267 10.13 3.23 14.31
C MET A 267 11.52 3.04 13.69
N VAL A 268 12.32 4.10 13.57
CA VAL A 268 13.71 4.01 13.08
C VAL A 268 14.53 3.12 14.01
N HIS A 269 14.49 3.36 15.32
CA HIS A 269 15.19 2.53 16.30
C HIS A 269 14.77 1.05 16.25
N LEU A 270 13.48 0.78 16.09
CA LEU A 270 12.99 -0.59 15.92
C LEU A 270 13.55 -1.26 14.65
N ARG A 271 13.59 -0.52 13.53
CA ARG A 271 14.16 -1.03 12.28
C ARG A 271 15.66 -1.25 12.37
N GLU A 272 16.40 -0.35 13.02
CA GLU A 272 17.84 -0.52 13.29
C GLU A 272 18.11 -1.75 14.16
N ALA A 273 17.30 -1.97 15.18
CA ALA A 273 17.40 -3.17 16.03
C ALA A 273 17.11 -4.45 15.23
N GLN A 274 16.07 -4.46 14.39
CA GLN A 274 15.76 -5.58 13.50
C GLN A 274 16.89 -5.86 12.52
N LEU A 275 17.45 -4.82 11.88
CA LEU A 275 18.61 -4.97 10.98
C LEU A 275 19.81 -5.54 11.72
N SER A 276 20.10 -5.04 12.92
CA SER A 276 21.20 -5.52 13.76
C SER A 276 21.07 -7.01 14.11
N GLN A 277 19.84 -7.54 14.20
CA GLN A 277 19.57 -8.97 14.40
C GLN A 277 19.60 -9.79 13.09
N MET A 278 19.03 -9.25 12.01
CA MET A 278 18.87 -9.97 10.75
C MET A 278 20.17 -10.08 9.96
N ILE A 279 21.04 -9.07 9.99
CA ILE A 279 22.34 -9.08 9.31
C ILE A 279 23.21 -10.29 9.72
N PRO A 280 23.49 -10.55 11.01
CA PRO A 280 24.30 -11.71 11.40
C PRO A 280 23.61 -13.04 11.11
N GLN A 281 22.28 -13.13 11.25
CA GLN A 281 21.54 -14.33 10.89
C GLN A 281 21.62 -14.65 9.39
N ASN A 282 21.49 -13.63 8.54
CA ASN A 282 21.64 -13.78 7.09
C ASN A 282 23.05 -14.25 6.73
N LYS A 283 24.07 -13.64 7.35
CA LYS A 283 25.47 -14.07 7.18
C LYS A 283 25.69 -15.52 7.60
N ALA A 284 25.11 -15.96 8.73
CA ALA A 284 25.19 -17.35 9.18
C ALA A 284 24.45 -18.33 8.25
N LEU A 285 23.32 -17.91 7.67
CA LEU A 285 22.59 -18.69 6.67
C LEU A 285 23.38 -18.82 5.37
N GLN A 286 24.00 -17.74 4.89
CA GLN A 286 24.87 -17.77 3.72
C GLN A 286 26.06 -18.71 3.94
N GLN A 287 26.69 -18.68 5.11
CA GLN A 287 27.78 -19.59 5.43
C GLN A 287 27.30 -21.06 5.42
N ARG A 288 26.16 -21.37 6.04
CA ARG A 288 25.60 -22.73 6.00
C ARG A 288 25.28 -23.18 4.58
N LEU A 289 24.75 -22.28 3.75
CA LEU A 289 24.48 -22.58 2.35
C LEU A 289 25.78 -22.92 1.59
N THR A 290 26.85 -22.13 1.77
CA THR A 290 28.15 -22.44 1.15
C THR A 290 28.75 -23.75 1.65
N ASP A 291 28.66 -24.03 2.95
CA ASP A 291 29.18 -25.26 3.53
C ASP A 291 28.40 -26.49 3.02
N THR A 292 27.06 -26.41 2.95
CA THR A 292 26.24 -27.49 2.38
C THR A 292 26.52 -27.69 0.89
N HIS A 293 26.74 -26.62 0.12
CA HIS A 293 27.07 -26.73 -1.29
C HIS A 293 28.44 -27.39 -1.52
N LEU A 294 29.42 -27.08 -0.67
CA LEU A 294 30.73 -27.72 -0.70
C LEU A 294 30.61 -29.22 -0.35
N SER A 295 29.86 -29.56 0.71
CA SER A 295 29.62 -30.96 1.10
C SER A 295 28.95 -31.76 -0.01
N HIS A 296 27.91 -31.21 -0.63
CA HIS A 296 27.22 -31.85 -1.75
C HIS A 296 28.14 -32.05 -2.97
N THR A 297 29.01 -31.09 -3.26
CA THR A 297 29.99 -31.21 -4.35
C THR A 297 30.99 -32.33 -4.07
N LEU A 298 31.53 -32.40 -2.84
CA LEU A 298 32.47 -33.45 -2.44
C LEU A 298 31.83 -34.85 -2.48
N GLU A 299 30.62 -34.99 -1.95
CA GLU A 299 29.87 -36.26 -2.01
C GLU A 299 29.61 -36.69 -3.44
N LYS A 300 29.28 -35.73 -4.33
CA LYS A 300 29.09 -36.02 -5.75
C LYS A 300 30.38 -36.52 -6.40
N GLU A 301 31.52 -35.87 -6.16
CA GLU A 301 32.82 -36.31 -6.68
C GLU A 301 33.20 -37.72 -6.16
N GLN A 302 32.94 -38.00 -4.88
CA GLN A 302 33.17 -39.33 -4.30
C GLN A 302 32.30 -40.41 -4.96
N LEU A 303 31.02 -40.12 -5.20
CA LEU A 303 30.12 -41.04 -5.89
C LEU A 303 30.55 -41.27 -7.34
N GLU A 304 30.98 -40.22 -8.05
CA GLU A 304 31.52 -40.33 -9.41
C GLU A 304 32.77 -41.22 -9.44
N TYR A 305 33.67 -41.07 -8.46
CA TYR A 305 34.85 -41.93 -8.33
C TYR A 305 34.47 -43.40 -8.09
N ILE A 306 33.54 -43.67 -7.16
CA ILE A 306 33.06 -45.03 -6.88
C ILE A 306 32.44 -45.67 -8.12
N VAL A 307 31.66 -44.91 -8.90
CA VAL A 307 31.07 -45.40 -10.15
C VAL A 307 32.15 -45.79 -11.16
N LEU A 308 33.21 -44.99 -11.29
CA LEU A 308 34.34 -45.30 -12.19
C LEU A 308 35.09 -46.56 -11.75
N GLU A 309 35.36 -46.72 -10.46
CA GLU A 309 36.04 -47.91 -9.91
C GLU A 309 35.21 -49.19 -10.12
N LEU A 310 33.89 -49.11 -9.93
CA LEU A 310 32.98 -50.23 -10.20
C LEU A 310 32.90 -50.60 -11.68
N GLN A 311 33.08 -49.63 -12.59
CA GLN A 311 33.10 -49.87 -14.03
C GLN A 311 34.39 -50.56 -14.50
N ASP A 312 35.53 -50.28 -13.86
CA ASP A 312 36.83 -50.90 -14.19
C ASP A 312 36.92 -52.38 -13.75
N GLN A 313 36.06 -52.79 -12.80
CA GLN A 313 35.98 -54.17 -12.30
C GLN A 313 35.04 -55.08 -13.11
N LEU A 314 34.33 -54.54 -14.11
CA LEU A 314 33.41 -55.26 -15.00
C LEU A 314 34.04 -55.54 -16.37
#